data_AF-A0A2M7BZ72-F1
#
_entry.id   AF-A0A2M7BZ72-F1
#
_cell.length_a   1.000
_cell.length_b   1.000
_cell.length_c   1.000
_cell.angle_alpha   90.00
_cell.angle_beta   90.00
_cell.angle_gamma   90.00
#
_symmetry.space_group_name_H-M   'P 1'
#
loop_
_entity.id
_entity.type
_entity.pdbx_description
1 polymer ?
#
loop_
_entity_poly.entity_id
_entity_poly.type
_entity_poly.pdbx_seq_one_letter_code
_entity_poly.pdbx_strand_id
1 'polypeptide(L)'
;MKTLKQIVDELRSSSPFANARVFKKGQFERFSLPEILIYAIIIVFFLTVIFLFFRGIYPERRDKERIQDLAILEKALNAYFRDRGEYPEIKEWECLERDEIENGAFSQKIRDYLPQIPQDPLFNPEKPESRFCYWYKTAQENREYKIYALLEKKKEIYQVYSPDGKWIYTGQLDEISWFDRHWKFRKKITIDHTKISDDLNNFPLLLYLKEDDLKEYAGRKGKDIIFVDSEGKKLKRGIENYDSLTGELFAWVKIPFLSSVKDTEIYIYYSNPQTLEIDDKDTWDENFLMVQHLNETSGESLDSTPNLINGKPQGNLEQGIPGKIDKCYGFDGIDDFVNLGNPDLFSEIENLTIEFWILPKQAQEDRGILGWEGTEYGVWQITIGKQDILFQVNVSGNVYKLVTRMPSEENKWNHLTFVYDGENLISYLNGERKAIKDIATGLLKKGREVFVEIGRYNKETWISGGQIYRSYSFNGLIDEVRISNEVRNQAWIQTSFENQNKPSSFIKIAQQELY
;
A
#
# COMPACT_ATOMS: atom_id res chain seq x y z
N MET A 1 -39.32 -22.30 10.31
CA MET A 1 -38.44 -22.88 11.34
C MET A 1 -38.61 -24.39 11.34
N LYS A 2 -37.60 -25.16 10.91
CA LYS A 2 -37.60 -26.63 11.04
C LYS A 2 -37.52 -26.97 12.54
N THR A 3 -38.27 -27.99 12.98
CA THR A 3 -38.22 -28.43 14.38
C THR A 3 -36.93 -29.21 14.65
N LEU A 4 -36.43 -29.20 15.90
CA LEU A 4 -35.21 -29.92 16.30
C LEU A 4 -35.24 -31.41 15.91
N LYS A 5 -36.44 -31.99 15.84
CA LYS A 5 -36.71 -33.36 15.41
C LYS A 5 -36.34 -33.60 13.93
N GLN A 6 -36.62 -32.65 13.05
CA GLN A 6 -36.29 -32.74 11.62
C GLN A 6 -34.78 -32.66 11.36
N ILE A 7 -34.04 -31.91 12.17
CA ILE A 7 -32.57 -31.78 12.06
C ILE A 7 -31.89 -33.08 12.52
N VAL A 8 -32.40 -33.71 13.58
CA VAL A 8 -31.87 -34.99 14.09
C VAL A 8 -32.13 -36.15 13.13
N ASP A 9 -33.27 -36.16 12.45
CA ASP A 9 -33.60 -37.19 11.47
C ASP A 9 -32.79 -37.03 10.16
N GLU A 10 -32.51 -35.79 9.71
CA GLU A 10 -31.62 -35.53 8.57
C GLU A 10 -30.18 -36.01 8.86
N LEU A 11 -29.64 -35.75 10.07
CA LEU A 11 -28.28 -36.16 10.48
C LEU A 11 -28.08 -37.69 10.59
N ARG A 12 -29.15 -38.47 10.79
CA ARG A 12 -29.09 -39.94 10.78
C ARG A 12 -29.02 -40.53 9.37
N SER A 13 -29.54 -39.83 8.38
CA SER A 13 -29.62 -40.34 7.00
C SER A 13 -28.35 -40.14 6.18
N SER A 14 -27.42 -39.29 6.64
CA SER A 14 -26.26 -38.83 5.85
C SER A 14 -24.88 -39.26 6.40
N SER A 15 -24.82 -40.17 7.38
CA SER A 15 -23.55 -40.58 8.02
C SER A 15 -23.21 -42.05 7.73
N PRO A 16 -21.95 -42.39 7.35
CA PRO A 16 -21.50 -43.77 7.12
C PRO A 16 -21.48 -44.63 8.40
N PHE A 17 -21.82 -44.07 9.56
CA PHE A 17 -21.67 -44.71 10.87
C PHE A 17 -22.97 -45.32 11.42
N ALA A 18 -23.94 -45.67 10.55
CA ALA A 18 -25.24 -46.22 10.94
C ALA A 18 -25.21 -47.51 11.79
N ASN A 19 -24.03 -48.13 12.00
CA ASN A 19 -23.88 -49.40 12.74
C ASN A 19 -23.09 -49.31 14.07
N ALA A 20 -22.83 -48.12 14.62
CA ALA A 20 -22.31 -48.03 15.98
C ALA A 20 -23.42 -48.29 17.01
N ARG A 21 -23.60 -49.56 17.42
CA ARG A 21 -24.39 -49.97 18.59
C ARG A 21 -23.74 -49.45 19.89
N VAL A 22 -23.89 -48.18 20.17
CA VAL A 22 -23.67 -47.59 21.49
C VAL A 22 -24.87 -46.68 21.76
N PHE A 23 -25.38 -46.65 22.99
CA PHE A 23 -26.57 -45.89 23.44
C PHE A 23 -27.93 -46.60 23.30
N LYS A 24 -28.24 -47.44 24.32
CA LYS A 24 -29.61 -47.88 24.63
C LYS A 24 -30.46 -46.70 25.10
N LYS A 25 -31.70 -46.64 24.63
CA LYS A 25 -32.70 -45.57 24.79
C LYS A 25 -33.25 -45.35 26.23
N GLY A 26 -32.57 -45.83 27.28
CA GLY A 26 -33.14 -45.95 28.64
C GLY A 26 -32.34 -45.33 29.78
N GLN A 27 -31.33 -44.49 29.52
CA GLN A 27 -30.48 -43.90 30.58
C GLN A 27 -30.59 -42.37 30.73
N PHE A 28 -31.41 -41.69 29.93
CA PHE A 28 -31.53 -40.23 29.98
C PHE A 28 -32.67 -39.70 30.86
N GLU A 29 -33.49 -40.56 31.47
CA GLU A 29 -34.58 -40.14 32.39
C GLU A 29 -34.11 -39.83 33.82
N ARG A 30 -32.80 -39.92 34.12
CA ARG A 30 -32.25 -39.70 35.48
C ARG A 30 -31.45 -38.41 35.67
N PHE A 31 -31.30 -37.58 34.66
CA PHE A 31 -30.49 -36.36 34.76
C PHE A 31 -31.36 -35.11 34.62
N SER A 32 -31.18 -34.17 35.55
CA SER A 32 -31.78 -32.86 35.50
C SER A 32 -31.20 -32.03 34.34
N LEU A 33 -31.95 -31.05 33.84
CA LEU A 33 -31.50 -30.14 32.77
C LEU A 33 -30.10 -29.53 33.02
N PRO A 34 -29.75 -29.09 34.26
CA PRO A 34 -28.40 -28.61 34.56
C PRO A 34 -27.30 -29.67 34.37
N GLU A 35 -27.55 -30.93 34.75
CA GLU A 35 -26.56 -32.01 34.61
C GLU A 35 -26.31 -32.35 33.14
N ILE A 36 -27.36 -32.37 32.31
CA ILE A 36 -27.23 -32.58 30.86
C ILE A 36 -26.40 -31.45 30.24
N LEU A 37 -26.59 -30.20 30.68
CA LEU A 37 -25.82 -29.05 30.22
C LEU A 37 -24.34 -29.17 30.58
N ILE A 38 -24.02 -29.62 31.80
CA ILE A 38 -22.66 -29.86 32.26
C ILE A 38 -21.97 -30.94 31.42
N TYR A 39 -22.64 -32.07 31.17
CA TYR A 39 -22.08 -33.12 30.30
C TYR A 39 -21.86 -32.65 28.87
N ALA A 40 -22.78 -31.84 28.32
CA ALA A 40 -22.62 -31.27 26.99
C ALA A 40 -21.41 -30.32 26.91
N ILE A 41 -21.20 -29.46 27.92
CA ILE A 41 -20.04 -28.57 28.00
C ILE A 41 -18.74 -29.37 28.10
N ILE A 42 -18.71 -30.42 28.94
CA ILE A 42 -17.55 -31.30 29.09
C ILE A 42 -17.21 -31.99 27.75
N ILE A 43 -18.21 -32.54 27.05
CA ILE A 43 -18.01 -33.19 25.76
C ILE A 43 -17.49 -32.19 24.72
N VAL A 44 -18.06 -30.99 24.63
CA VAL A 44 -17.58 -29.94 23.71
C VAL A 44 -16.15 -29.53 24.05
N PHE A 45 -15.83 -29.36 25.33
CA PHE A 45 -14.47 -29.06 25.78
C PHE A 45 -13.49 -30.17 25.38
N PHE A 46 -13.81 -31.43 25.65
CA PHE A 46 -12.97 -32.55 25.23
C PHE A 46 -12.83 -32.65 23.71
N LEU A 47 -13.90 -32.47 22.95
CA LEU A 47 -13.83 -32.44 21.49
C LEU A 47 -12.98 -31.28 20.98
N THR A 48 -13.02 -30.11 21.64
CA THR A 48 -12.21 -28.94 21.29
C THR A 48 -10.74 -29.17 21.62
N VAL A 49 -10.43 -29.74 22.79
CA VAL A 49 -9.08 -30.10 23.20
C VAL A 49 -8.50 -31.17 22.29
N ILE A 50 -9.27 -32.22 21.99
CA ILE A 50 -8.90 -33.24 21.00
C ILE A 50 -8.67 -32.58 19.64
N PHE A 51 -9.57 -31.72 19.17
CA PHE A 51 -9.42 -31.01 17.90
C PHE A 51 -8.16 -30.12 17.84
N LEU A 52 -7.85 -29.41 18.92
CA LEU A 52 -6.63 -28.59 19.05
C LEU A 52 -5.36 -29.47 19.11
N PHE A 53 -5.44 -30.60 19.80
CA PHE A 53 -4.35 -31.59 19.89
C PHE A 53 -4.05 -32.23 18.52
N PHE A 54 -5.10 -32.55 17.75
CA PHE A 54 -4.97 -33.08 16.39
C PHE A 54 -4.46 -32.03 15.39
N ARG A 55 -4.82 -30.76 15.55
CA ARG A 55 -4.31 -29.65 14.72
C ARG A 55 -2.81 -29.39 14.87
N GLY A 56 -2.19 -29.75 16.00
CA GLY A 56 -0.78 -29.48 16.26
C GLY A 56 0.17 -30.64 15.92
N ILE A 57 -0.17 -31.86 16.33
CA ILE A 57 0.78 -33.01 16.31
C ILE A 57 0.88 -33.67 14.94
N TYR A 58 -0.24 -33.79 14.20
CA TYR A 58 -0.24 -34.47 12.91
C TYR A 58 0.56 -33.71 11.83
N PRO A 59 0.41 -32.37 11.69
CA PRO A 59 1.28 -31.60 10.80
C PRO A 59 2.75 -31.70 11.18
N GLU A 60 3.08 -31.61 12.48
CA GLU A 60 4.47 -31.68 12.93
C GLU A 60 5.11 -33.05 12.66
N ARG A 61 4.36 -34.14 12.82
CA ARG A 61 4.85 -35.48 12.51
C ARG A 61 5.10 -35.66 11.01
N ARG A 62 4.17 -35.20 10.16
CA ARG A 62 4.34 -35.24 8.70
C ARG A 62 5.48 -34.35 8.23
N ASP A 63 5.68 -33.18 8.84
CA ASP A 63 6.80 -32.31 8.51
C ASP A 63 8.15 -32.95 8.87
N LYS A 64 8.23 -33.68 9.99
CA LYS A 64 9.43 -34.48 10.32
C LYS A 64 9.67 -35.60 9.30
N GLU A 65 8.61 -36.25 8.83
CA GLU A 65 8.67 -37.28 7.78
C GLU A 65 9.18 -36.69 6.45
N ARG A 66 8.64 -35.55 6.00
CA ARG A 66 9.11 -34.82 4.80
C ARG A 66 10.59 -34.48 4.85
N ILE A 67 11.07 -34.01 6.00
CA ILE A 67 12.49 -33.68 6.19
C ILE A 67 13.36 -34.94 6.11
N GLN A 68 12.90 -36.06 6.66
CA GLN A 68 13.60 -37.35 6.56
C GLN A 68 13.62 -37.87 5.13
N ASP A 69 12.51 -37.76 4.40
CA ASP A 69 12.41 -38.18 3.01
C ASP A 69 13.33 -37.36 2.09
N LEU A 70 13.41 -36.05 2.29
CA LEU A 70 14.34 -35.20 1.55
C LEU A 70 15.81 -35.57 1.82
N ALA A 71 16.16 -35.98 3.04
CA ALA A 71 17.50 -36.49 3.36
C ALA A 71 17.81 -37.83 2.68
N ILE A 72 16.79 -38.70 2.49
CA ILE A 72 16.93 -39.94 1.72
C ILE A 72 17.17 -39.63 0.24
N LEU A 73 16.39 -38.73 -0.33
CA LEU A 73 16.53 -38.27 -1.72
C LEU A 73 17.91 -37.64 -1.98
N GLU A 74 18.37 -36.75 -1.09
CA GLU A 74 19.71 -36.17 -1.14
C GLU A 74 20.81 -37.24 -1.18
N LYS A 75 20.72 -38.24 -0.29
CA LYS A 75 21.72 -39.31 -0.24
C LYS A 75 21.77 -40.11 -1.54
N ALA A 76 20.61 -40.41 -2.13
CA ALA A 76 20.52 -41.12 -3.40
C ALA A 76 21.08 -40.30 -4.56
N LEU A 77 20.72 -39.02 -4.65
CA LEU A 77 21.21 -38.09 -5.68
C LEU A 77 22.73 -37.95 -5.62
N ASN A 78 23.30 -37.83 -4.42
CA ASN A 78 24.76 -37.72 -4.24
C ASN A 78 25.49 -39.03 -4.60
N ALA A 79 24.86 -40.19 -4.41
CA ALA A 79 25.39 -41.46 -4.89
C ALA A 79 25.33 -41.54 -6.42
N TYR A 80 24.20 -41.16 -7.02
CA TYR A 80 24.04 -41.10 -8.48
C TYR A 80 25.10 -40.20 -9.13
N PHE A 81 25.31 -38.99 -8.60
CA PHE A 81 26.29 -38.05 -9.14
C PHE A 81 27.73 -38.57 -9.07
N ARG A 82 28.07 -39.30 -8.01
CA ARG A 82 29.39 -39.91 -7.85
C ARG A 82 29.71 -40.91 -8.95
N ASP A 83 28.70 -41.65 -9.41
CA ASP A 83 28.86 -42.70 -10.42
C ASP A 83 28.69 -42.17 -11.85
N ARG A 84 27.84 -41.16 -12.04
CA ARG A 84 27.44 -40.66 -13.37
C ARG A 84 28.09 -39.33 -13.75
N GLY A 85 28.61 -38.56 -12.78
CA GLY A 85 29.21 -37.24 -13.00
C GLY A 85 28.22 -36.10 -13.20
N GLU A 86 26.92 -36.39 -13.20
CA GLU A 86 25.79 -35.48 -13.34
C GLU A 86 24.60 -36.01 -12.53
N TYR A 87 23.60 -35.15 -12.26
CA TYR A 87 22.33 -35.51 -11.65
C TYR A 87 21.27 -35.88 -12.72
N PRO A 88 20.20 -36.61 -12.39
CA PRO A 88 19.14 -36.92 -13.36
C PRO A 88 18.51 -35.63 -13.93
N GLU A 89 18.63 -35.39 -15.23
CA GLU A 89 18.14 -34.14 -15.84
C GLU A 89 16.63 -33.94 -15.70
N ILE A 90 16.23 -32.83 -15.07
CA ILE A 90 14.87 -32.28 -15.05
C ILE A 90 14.99 -30.75 -15.12
N LYS A 91 14.58 -30.15 -16.25
CA LYS A 91 14.78 -28.72 -16.53
C LYS A 91 13.77 -27.81 -15.82
N GLU A 92 12.53 -28.28 -15.71
CA GLU A 92 11.42 -27.58 -15.06
C GLU A 92 11.03 -28.30 -13.77
N TRP A 93 10.40 -27.60 -12.83
CA TRP A 93 9.97 -28.24 -11.59
C TRP A 93 9.04 -29.42 -11.85
N GLU A 94 9.47 -30.60 -11.40
CA GLU A 94 8.72 -31.84 -11.58
C GLU A 94 8.46 -32.51 -10.23
N CYS A 95 7.26 -33.09 -10.11
CA CYS A 95 6.79 -33.80 -8.94
C CYS A 95 7.25 -35.26 -9.02
N LEU A 96 8.16 -35.66 -8.13
CA LEU A 96 8.84 -36.96 -8.20
C LEU A 96 7.90 -38.15 -8.00
N GLU A 97 6.91 -38.03 -7.11
CA GLU A 97 5.90 -39.07 -6.93
C GLU A 97 5.04 -39.30 -8.19
N ARG A 98 4.87 -38.26 -9.01
CA ARG A 98 4.16 -38.38 -10.30
C ARG A 98 5.03 -39.04 -11.34
N ASP A 99 6.30 -38.63 -11.44
CA ASP A 99 7.28 -39.31 -12.30
C ASP A 99 7.37 -40.80 -11.92
N GLU A 100 7.35 -41.18 -10.64
CA GLU A 100 7.33 -42.60 -10.22
C GLU A 100 6.07 -43.36 -10.72
N ILE A 101 4.89 -42.77 -10.58
CA ILE A 101 3.62 -43.38 -11.03
C ILE A 101 3.61 -43.55 -12.55
N GLU A 102 4.12 -42.56 -13.27
CA GLU A 102 4.17 -42.54 -14.73
C GLU A 102 5.38 -43.31 -15.28
N ASN A 103 6.21 -43.87 -14.39
CA ASN A 103 7.49 -44.51 -14.71
C ASN A 103 8.33 -43.60 -15.63
N GLY A 104 8.46 -42.34 -15.23
CA GLY A 104 9.12 -41.27 -15.96
C GLY A 104 10.65 -41.38 -15.96
N ALA A 105 11.30 -40.36 -16.51
CA ALA A 105 12.72 -40.41 -16.78
C ALA A 105 13.57 -40.37 -15.51
N PHE A 106 13.09 -39.69 -14.46
CA PHE A 106 13.84 -39.57 -13.22
C PHE A 106 13.83 -40.88 -12.42
N SER A 107 12.65 -41.45 -12.20
CA SER A 107 12.43 -42.71 -11.47
C SER A 107 13.21 -43.87 -12.11
N GLN A 108 13.22 -43.95 -13.44
CA GLN A 108 14.03 -44.94 -14.16
C GLN A 108 15.54 -44.80 -13.90
N LYS A 109 16.06 -43.57 -13.89
CA LYS A 109 17.50 -43.29 -13.69
C LYS A 109 17.94 -43.51 -12.24
N ILE A 110 17.11 -43.14 -11.27
CA ILE A 110 17.49 -43.16 -9.85
C ILE A 110 17.29 -44.54 -9.20
N ARG A 111 16.56 -45.46 -9.84
CA ARG A 111 16.10 -46.75 -9.26
C ARG A 111 17.19 -47.61 -8.63
N ASP A 112 18.41 -47.61 -9.20
CA ASP A 112 19.56 -48.35 -8.66
C ASP A 112 20.10 -47.77 -7.34
N TYR A 113 19.82 -46.49 -7.08
CA TYR A 113 20.27 -45.73 -5.91
C TYR A 113 19.15 -45.54 -4.88
N LEU A 114 17.91 -45.47 -5.35
CA LEU A 114 16.70 -45.31 -4.58
C LEU A 114 15.61 -46.21 -5.18
N PRO A 115 15.40 -47.43 -4.63
CA PRO A 115 14.46 -48.39 -5.19
C PRO A 115 13.01 -47.89 -5.27
N GLN A 116 12.65 -46.93 -4.41
CA GLN A 116 11.33 -46.31 -4.37
C GLN A 116 11.46 -44.86 -3.91
N ILE A 117 10.85 -43.94 -4.67
CA ILE A 117 10.72 -42.53 -4.28
C ILE A 117 9.77 -42.43 -3.07
N PRO A 118 10.16 -41.73 -1.98
CA PRO A 118 9.26 -41.49 -0.85
C PRO A 118 7.98 -40.78 -1.28
N GLN A 119 6.88 -41.01 -0.57
CA GLN A 119 5.58 -40.44 -0.91
C GLN A 119 5.14 -39.45 0.16
N ASP A 120 4.87 -38.19 -0.20
CA ASP A 120 4.31 -37.25 0.77
C ASP A 120 2.99 -37.80 1.35
N PRO A 121 2.79 -37.77 2.68
CA PRO A 121 1.59 -38.30 3.32
C PRO A 121 0.26 -37.66 2.85
N LEU A 122 0.31 -36.49 2.22
CA LEU A 122 -0.84 -35.78 1.65
C LEU A 122 -0.80 -35.73 0.11
N PHE A 123 0.14 -36.42 -0.55
CA PHE A 123 0.16 -36.50 -2.01
C PHE A 123 -1.13 -37.16 -2.53
N ASN A 124 -1.77 -36.50 -3.50
CA ASN A 124 -2.95 -37.03 -4.17
C ASN A 124 -2.68 -37.20 -5.68
N PRO A 125 -2.60 -38.45 -6.19
CA PRO A 125 -2.29 -38.70 -7.59
C PRO A 125 -3.38 -38.21 -8.55
N GLU A 126 -4.64 -38.15 -8.10
CA GLU A 126 -5.79 -37.69 -8.89
C GLU A 126 -5.84 -36.16 -9.05
N LYS A 127 -4.97 -35.42 -8.34
CA LYS A 127 -4.91 -33.95 -8.39
C LYS A 127 -3.55 -33.48 -8.92
N PRO A 128 -3.43 -33.16 -10.22
CA PRO A 128 -2.22 -32.63 -10.84
C PRO A 128 -1.61 -31.43 -10.10
N GLU A 129 -2.48 -30.59 -9.54
CA GLU A 129 -2.15 -29.39 -8.78
C GLU A 129 -1.86 -29.63 -7.28
N SER A 130 -1.67 -30.89 -6.85
CA SER A 130 -1.30 -31.19 -5.47
C SER A 130 0.00 -30.50 -5.09
N ARG A 131 -0.10 -29.54 -4.16
CA ARG A 131 1.05 -28.80 -3.63
C ARG A 131 1.95 -29.66 -2.73
N PHE A 132 1.41 -30.75 -2.19
CA PHE A 132 2.15 -31.74 -1.40
C PHE A 132 2.70 -32.80 -2.34
N CYS A 133 3.98 -32.65 -2.67
CA CYS A 133 4.81 -33.54 -3.48
C CYS A 133 6.29 -33.20 -3.21
N TYR A 134 7.21 -34.12 -3.47
CA TYR A 134 8.64 -33.82 -3.54
C TYR A 134 8.99 -33.27 -4.92
N TRP A 135 9.38 -32.00 -4.94
CA TRP A 135 9.68 -31.28 -6.18
C TRP A 135 11.16 -31.29 -6.45
N TYR A 136 11.55 -31.54 -7.70
CA TYR A 136 12.93 -31.65 -8.13
C TYR A 136 13.21 -30.83 -9.40
N LYS A 137 14.43 -30.31 -9.51
CA LYS A 137 15.01 -29.80 -10.75
C LYS A 137 16.54 -29.85 -10.73
N THR A 138 17.14 -29.80 -11.92
CA THR A 138 18.58 -29.63 -12.11
C THR A 138 18.93 -28.27 -12.72
N ALA A 139 20.20 -27.87 -12.58
CA ALA A 139 20.77 -26.72 -13.26
C ALA A 139 22.25 -26.95 -13.59
N GLN A 140 22.87 -25.99 -14.29
CA GLN A 140 24.31 -25.99 -14.65
C GLN A 140 24.72 -27.29 -15.33
N GLU A 141 24.09 -27.63 -16.45
CA GLU A 141 24.38 -28.88 -17.17
C GLU A 141 24.24 -30.12 -16.27
N ASN A 142 23.21 -30.13 -15.42
CA ASN A 142 22.92 -31.18 -14.45
C ASN A 142 23.98 -31.39 -13.37
N ARG A 143 24.84 -30.40 -13.13
CA ARG A 143 25.87 -30.46 -12.08
C ARG A 143 25.38 -30.02 -10.71
N GLU A 144 24.18 -29.45 -10.65
CA GLU A 144 23.53 -29.02 -9.43
C GLU A 144 22.06 -29.51 -9.41
N TYR A 145 21.51 -29.78 -8.22
CA TYR A 145 20.05 -30.00 -8.06
C TYR A 145 19.42 -29.19 -6.91
N LYS A 146 18.09 -29.04 -6.99
CA LYS A 146 17.23 -28.64 -5.87
C LYS A 146 16.15 -29.69 -5.64
N ILE A 147 15.91 -30.04 -4.38
CA ILE A 147 14.69 -30.74 -3.96
C ILE A 147 13.95 -29.92 -2.89
N TYR A 148 12.62 -29.96 -2.89
CA TYR A 148 11.84 -29.36 -1.82
C TYR A 148 10.53 -30.07 -1.51
N ALA A 149 9.99 -29.81 -0.31
CA ALA A 149 8.64 -30.16 0.10
C ALA A 149 7.97 -28.97 0.82
N LEU A 150 6.64 -28.90 0.79
CA LEU A 150 5.87 -27.90 1.53
C LEU A 150 5.56 -28.42 2.94
N LEU A 151 6.02 -27.70 3.98
CA LEU A 151 5.73 -28.01 5.37
C LEU A 151 4.36 -27.45 5.78
N GLU A 152 3.60 -28.24 6.51
CA GLU A 152 2.21 -27.94 6.86
C GLU A 152 2.10 -27.01 8.08
N LYS A 153 2.94 -27.19 9.11
CA LYS A 153 2.83 -26.46 10.38
C LYS A 153 3.14 -24.98 10.23
N LYS A 154 4.20 -24.66 9.50
CA LYS A 154 4.67 -23.28 9.28
C LYS A 154 4.26 -22.72 7.92
N LYS A 155 3.69 -23.55 7.04
CA LYS A 155 3.37 -23.20 5.64
C LYS A 155 4.59 -22.67 4.87
N GLU A 156 5.76 -23.22 5.18
CA GLU A 156 7.05 -22.86 4.57
C GLU A 156 7.55 -23.99 3.67
N ILE A 157 8.46 -23.68 2.77
CA ILE A 157 9.12 -24.67 1.91
C ILE A 157 10.41 -25.11 2.61
N TYR A 158 10.61 -26.43 2.77
CA TYR A 158 11.89 -26.99 3.19
C TYR A 158 12.67 -27.47 1.98
N GLN A 159 13.92 -27.02 1.83
CA GLN A 159 14.71 -27.16 0.61
C GLN A 159 16.06 -27.81 0.93
N VAL A 160 16.51 -28.69 0.03
CA VAL A 160 17.84 -29.31 0.07
C VAL A 160 18.54 -29.10 -1.26
N TYR A 161 19.85 -28.87 -1.20
CA TYR A 161 20.70 -28.47 -2.32
C TYR A 161 21.83 -29.48 -2.51
N SER A 162 22.34 -29.60 -3.74
CA SER A 162 23.59 -30.33 -3.99
C SER A 162 24.78 -29.70 -3.22
N PRO A 163 25.71 -30.49 -2.66
CA PRO A 163 26.78 -30.01 -1.76
C PRO A 163 27.65 -28.85 -2.27
N ASP A 164 27.94 -28.80 -3.57
CA ASP A 164 28.78 -27.78 -4.21
C ASP A 164 27.98 -26.79 -5.07
N GLY A 165 26.65 -26.90 -5.06
CA GLY A 165 25.80 -26.15 -5.98
C GLY A 165 25.72 -24.69 -5.59
N LYS A 166 26.36 -23.81 -6.37
CA LYS A 166 26.38 -22.35 -6.14
C LYS A 166 25.31 -21.60 -6.94
N TRP A 167 24.82 -22.17 -8.03
CA TRP A 167 23.87 -21.56 -8.95
C TRP A 167 22.42 -21.95 -8.68
N ILE A 168 22.18 -22.99 -7.90
CA ILE A 168 20.86 -23.35 -7.38
C ILE A 168 20.54 -22.64 -6.05
N TYR A 169 21.48 -21.85 -5.50
CA TYR A 169 21.18 -20.81 -4.51
C TYR A 169 20.26 -19.68 -5.02
N THR A 170 19.54 -19.88 -6.13
CA THR A 170 18.54 -18.94 -6.67
C THR A 170 17.20 -19.65 -6.94
N GLY A 171 16.58 -20.24 -5.94
CA GLY A 171 15.11 -20.23 -5.91
C GLY A 171 14.70 -19.15 -4.92
N GLN A 172 13.94 -18.12 -5.28
CA GLN A 172 12.68 -18.19 -6.03
C GLN A 172 12.77 -18.22 -7.57
N LEU A 173 11.74 -18.87 -8.11
CA LEU A 173 11.10 -18.48 -9.36
C LEU A 173 10.92 -16.95 -9.36
N ASP A 174 11.57 -16.24 -10.27
CA ASP A 174 11.45 -14.79 -10.44
C ASP A 174 11.72 -13.98 -9.14
N GLU A 175 12.70 -14.40 -8.32
CA GLU A 175 13.19 -13.52 -7.25
C GLU A 175 14.12 -12.46 -7.78
N ILE A 176 13.64 -11.24 -7.69
CA ILE A 176 14.47 -10.06 -7.72
C ILE A 176 15.51 -10.20 -6.60
N SER A 177 16.77 -10.13 -7.00
CA SER A 177 17.92 -10.25 -6.10
C SER A 177 17.72 -9.31 -4.92
N TRP A 178 17.93 -9.81 -3.71
CA TRP A 178 17.86 -9.01 -2.51
C TRP A 178 18.70 -7.74 -2.66
N PHE A 179 18.10 -6.57 -2.41
CA PHE A 179 18.71 -5.27 -2.70
C PHE A 179 20.13 -5.13 -2.15
N ASP A 180 20.30 -5.43 -0.86
CA ASP A 180 21.59 -5.45 -0.20
C ASP A 180 21.51 -6.30 1.08
N ARG A 181 22.56 -7.11 1.31
CA ARG A 181 22.63 -8.12 2.39
C ARG A 181 22.55 -7.57 3.82
N HIS A 182 22.72 -6.26 4.00
CA HIS A 182 22.65 -5.62 5.31
C HIS A 182 21.20 -5.29 5.71
N TRP A 183 20.26 -5.37 4.77
CA TRP A 183 18.83 -5.30 5.03
C TRP A 183 18.33 -6.68 5.40
N LYS A 184 17.85 -6.86 6.64
CA LYS A 184 17.49 -8.19 7.14
C LYS A 184 16.11 -8.65 6.69
N PHE A 185 15.19 -7.71 6.52
CA PHE A 185 13.80 -8.03 6.22
C PHE A 185 13.32 -7.27 5.01
N ARG A 186 12.45 -7.91 4.23
CA ARG A 186 11.64 -7.26 3.20
C ARG A 186 10.21 -7.78 3.18
N LYS A 187 9.29 -7.00 2.63
CA LYS A 187 7.94 -7.43 2.27
C LYS A 187 7.63 -6.98 0.86
N LYS A 188 7.05 -7.85 0.05
CA LYS A 188 6.51 -7.47 -1.27
C LYS A 188 5.23 -6.67 -1.10
N ILE A 189 5.12 -5.59 -1.85
CA ILE A 189 3.93 -4.75 -1.97
C ILE A 189 3.49 -4.83 -3.43
N THR A 190 2.28 -5.34 -3.65
CA THR A 190 1.65 -5.40 -4.98
C THR A 190 0.64 -4.25 -5.06
N ILE A 191 0.86 -3.34 -5.99
CA ILE A 191 -0.02 -2.21 -6.30
C ILE A 191 -1.04 -2.67 -7.35
N ASP A 192 -2.32 -2.56 -7.02
CA ASP A 192 -3.45 -3.04 -7.81
C ASP A 192 -3.71 -2.12 -9.02
N HIS A 193 -3.46 -2.63 -10.23
CA HIS A 193 -3.66 -1.85 -11.46
C HIS A 193 -5.12 -1.49 -11.71
N THR A 194 -6.07 -2.20 -11.12
CA THR A 194 -7.50 -1.92 -11.31
C THR A 194 -7.93 -0.60 -10.66
N LYS A 195 -7.04 0.02 -9.87
CA LYS A 195 -7.20 1.37 -9.32
C LYS A 195 -6.70 2.48 -10.25
N ILE A 196 -6.05 2.12 -11.35
CA ILE A 196 -5.32 3.04 -12.22
C ILE A 196 -6.02 3.06 -13.57
N SER A 197 -6.62 4.19 -13.93
CA SER A 197 -7.46 4.29 -15.13
C SER A 197 -6.68 4.52 -16.44
N ASP A 198 -5.43 4.99 -16.34
CA ASP A 198 -4.48 5.12 -17.45
C ASP A 198 -3.05 5.09 -16.88
N ASP A 199 -2.07 4.74 -17.71
CA ASP A 199 -0.68 4.58 -17.28
C ASP A 199 -0.11 5.91 -16.76
N LEU A 200 0.58 5.88 -15.62
CA LEU A 200 1.17 7.05 -14.97
C LEU A 200 2.69 6.92 -14.87
N ASN A 201 3.40 8.00 -15.14
CA ASN A 201 4.86 8.06 -15.02
C ASN A 201 5.26 8.89 -13.81
N ASN A 202 6.30 8.46 -13.08
CA ASN A 202 6.85 9.19 -11.93
C ASN A 202 5.81 9.55 -10.85
N PHE A 203 4.80 8.71 -10.64
CA PHE A 203 3.70 9.00 -9.73
C PHE A 203 4.12 8.86 -8.26
N PRO A 204 3.94 9.90 -7.41
CA PRO A 204 4.19 9.81 -5.97
C PRO A 204 3.03 9.08 -5.28
N LEU A 205 3.19 7.77 -5.07
CA LEU A 205 2.18 6.93 -4.42
C LEU A 205 2.27 7.04 -2.89
N LEU A 206 1.15 7.30 -2.23
CA LEU A 206 1.03 7.19 -0.77
C LEU A 206 0.86 5.72 -0.37
N LEU A 207 1.75 5.26 0.50
CA LEU A 207 1.64 4.00 1.22
C LEU A 207 1.23 4.27 2.66
N TYR A 208 0.17 3.60 3.11
CA TYR A 208 -0.20 3.49 4.52
C TYR A 208 -0.08 2.04 4.95
N LEU A 209 0.83 1.78 5.90
CA LEU A 209 1.05 0.46 6.49
C LEU A 209 0.86 0.52 8.00
N LYS A 210 0.38 -0.57 8.58
CA LYS A 210 0.30 -0.76 10.03
C LYS A 210 0.61 -2.21 10.36
N GLU A 211 1.89 -2.48 10.57
CA GLU A 211 2.42 -3.85 10.61
C GLU A 211 3.20 -4.09 11.90
N ASP A 212 2.90 -5.20 12.60
CA ASP A 212 3.65 -5.61 13.79
C ASP A 212 5.14 -5.87 13.48
N ASP A 213 5.43 -6.31 12.25
CA ASP A 213 6.80 -6.52 11.76
C ASP A 213 7.62 -5.21 11.75
N LEU A 214 7.01 -4.09 11.32
CA LEU A 214 7.69 -2.80 11.30
C LEU A 214 7.93 -2.32 12.74
N LYS A 215 6.92 -2.44 13.60
CA LYS A 215 7.05 -2.15 15.04
C LYS A 215 8.19 -2.91 15.70
N GLU A 216 8.35 -4.20 15.39
CA GLU A 216 9.35 -5.05 16.03
C GLU A 216 10.76 -4.84 15.48
N TYR A 217 10.91 -4.67 14.16
CA TYR A 217 12.21 -4.80 13.50
C TYR A 217 12.74 -3.53 12.83
N ALA A 218 11.90 -2.55 12.50
CA ALA A 218 12.36 -1.29 11.91
C ALA A 218 12.84 -0.31 12.98
N GLY A 219 13.90 0.42 12.69
CA GLY A 219 14.53 1.40 13.56
C GLY A 219 13.60 2.55 13.92
N ARG A 220 13.74 3.08 15.15
CA ARG A 220 12.79 4.00 15.79
C ARG A 220 12.36 5.26 15.03
N LYS A 221 13.12 5.66 14.01
CA LYS A 221 12.85 6.87 13.20
C LYS A 221 12.58 6.56 11.72
N GLY A 222 12.40 5.29 11.36
CA GLY A 222 12.18 4.87 9.97
C GLY A 222 13.36 5.12 9.04
N LYS A 223 14.54 5.47 9.58
CA LYS A 223 15.77 5.75 8.81
C LYS A 223 16.36 4.52 8.14
N ASP A 224 15.91 3.35 8.55
CA ASP A 224 16.21 2.06 7.98
C ASP A 224 14.95 1.47 7.36
N ILE A 225 14.12 2.28 6.72
CA ILE A 225 13.06 1.83 5.84
C ILE A 225 13.41 2.34 4.45
N ILE A 226 13.40 1.50 3.42
CA ILE A 226 13.52 1.91 2.01
C ILE A 226 12.53 1.14 1.15
N PHE A 227 12.36 1.61 -0.08
CA PHE A 227 11.59 0.92 -1.11
C PHE A 227 12.46 0.61 -2.31
N VAL A 228 12.21 -0.54 -2.92
CA VAL A 228 12.97 -1.06 -4.07
C VAL A 228 11.97 -1.58 -5.09
N ASP A 229 12.19 -1.31 -6.37
CA ASP A 229 11.30 -1.80 -7.43
C ASP A 229 11.54 -3.28 -7.75
N SER A 230 10.76 -3.77 -8.69
CA SER A 230 10.86 -5.13 -9.19
C SER A 230 12.13 -5.43 -10.00
N GLU A 231 13.10 -4.51 -10.08
CA GLU A 231 14.37 -4.70 -10.78
C GLU A 231 15.56 -4.57 -9.82
N GLY A 232 15.29 -4.39 -8.51
CA GLY A 232 16.33 -4.22 -7.49
C GLY A 232 16.85 -2.79 -7.41
N LYS A 233 16.18 -1.81 -8.03
CA LYS A 233 16.57 -0.40 -7.95
C LYS A 233 15.83 0.29 -6.81
N LYS A 234 16.59 1.01 -5.97
CA LYS A 234 16.04 1.80 -4.88
C LYS A 234 15.14 2.92 -5.42
N LEU A 235 13.95 3.03 -4.86
CA LEU A 235 12.97 4.06 -5.16
C LEU A 235 13.15 5.27 -4.25
N LYS A 236 12.78 6.44 -4.77
CA LYS A 236 12.77 7.69 -4.01
C LYS A 236 11.60 7.71 -3.04
N ARG A 237 11.84 8.15 -1.81
CA ARG A 237 10.81 8.19 -0.79
C ARG A 237 10.86 9.42 0.12
N GLY A 238 9.71 9.80 0.64
CA GLY A 238 9.57 10.65 1.82
C GLY A 238 8.72 9.95 2.89
N ILE A 239 9.22 9.84 4.12
CA ILE A 239 8.43 9.36 5.26
C ILE A 239 7.77 10.56 5.91
N GLU A 240 6.44 10.61 5.81
CA GLU A 240 5.66 11.67 6.44
C GLU A 240 5.49 11.39 7.94
N ASN A 241 5.21 10.14 8.30
CA ASN A 241 5.18 9.70 9.69
C ASN A 241 5.56 8.21 9.80
N TYR A 242 6.30 7.88 10.86
CA TYR A 242 6.53 6.51 11.29
C TYR A 242 6.48 6.42 12.81
N ASP A 243 5.53 5.66 13.33
CA ASP A 243 5.41 5.36 14.74
C ASP A 243 5.93 3.95 15.04
N SER A 244 7.17 3.90 15.55
CA SER A 244 7.82 2.65 15.95
C SER A 244 7.13 1.88 17.08
N LEU A 245 6.19 2.47 17.81
CA LEU A 245 5.45 1.78 18.87
C LEU A 245 4.24 1.02 18.32
N THR A 246 3.68 1.47 17.20
CA THR A 246 2.48 0.91 16.58
C THR A 246 2.75 0.24 15.24
N GLY A 247 3.92 0.49 14.63
CA GLY A 247 4.26 0.00 13.30
C GLY A 247 3.51 0.74 12.19
N GLU A 248 2.94 1.90 12.51
CA GLU A 248 2.20 2.75 11.58
C GLU A 248 3.16 3.59 10.75
N LEU A 249 2.99 3.57 9.43
CA LEU A 249 3.85 4.23 8.46
C LEU A 249 2.99 4.94 7.41
N PHE A 250 3.25 6.23 7.20
CA PHE A 250 2.84 7.01 6.04
C PHE A 250 4.10 7.37 5.24
N ALA A 251 4.18 6.86 4.01
CA ALA A 251 5.33 7.11 3.14
C ALA A 251 4.89 7.42 1.71
N TRP A 252 5.46 8.47 1.14
CA TRP A 252 5.39 8.79 -0.27
C TRP A 252 6.51 8.07 -1.01
N VAL A 253 6.18 7.32 -2.05
CA VAL A 253 7.15 6.59 -2.86
C VAL A 253 6.95 6.94 -4.32
N LYS A 254 8.01 7.42 -4.97
CA LYS A 254 7.98 7.72 -6.41
C LYS A 254 8.01 6.42 -7.20
N ILE A 255 6.89 6.08 -7.84
CA ILE A 255 6.80 4.92 -8.70
C ILE A 255 7.11 5.36 -10.14
N PRO A 256 8.19 4.86 -10.77
CA PRO A 256 8.59 5.31 -12.11
C PRO A 256 7.51 5.06 -13.17
N PHE A 257 6.81 3.94 -13.05
CA PHE A 257 5.73 3.55 -13.95
C PHE A 257 4.63 2.80 -13.19
N LEU A 258 3.43 3.37 -13.19
CA LEU A 258 2.21 2.79 -12.66
C LEU A 258 1.36 2.33 -13.83
N SER A 259 1.11 1.03 -13.94
CA SER A 259 0.40 0.43 -15.07
C SER A 259 -1.10 0.34 -14.79
N SER A 260 -1.89 0.59 -15.81
CA SER A 260 -3.36 0.42 -15.83
C SER A 260 -3.82 -0.99 -16.23
N VAL A 261 -2.90 -1.87 -16.62
CA VAL A 261 -3.22 -3.21 -17.19
C VAL A 261 -2.54 -4.38 -16.47
N LYS A 262 -1.59 -4.10 -15.58
CA LYS A 262 -0.86 -5.10 -14.79
C LYS A 262 -0.43 -4.52 -13.46
N ASP A 263 -0.51 -5.33 -12.41
CA ASP A 263 -0.07 -4.91 -11.08
C ASP A 263 1.40 -4.49 -11.09
N THR A 264 1.74 -3.47 -10.31
CA THR A 264 3.13 -3.04 -10.10
C THR A 264 3.64 -3.63 -8.80
N GLU A 265 4.81 -4.25 -8.82
CA GLU A 265 5.43 -4.84 -7.63
C GLU A 265 6.61 -3.99 -7.15
N ILE A 266 6.64 -3.71 -5.84
CA ILE A 266 7.77 -3.10 -5.14
C ILE A 266 8.02 -3.85 -3.84
N TYR A 267 9.13 -3.56 -3.17
CA TYR A 267 9.51 -4.15 -1.90
C TYR A 267 9.82 -3.07 -0.88
N ILE A 268 9.27 -3.21 0.32
CA ILE A 268 9.74 -2.46 1.48
C ILE A 268 10.84 -3.26 2.17
N TYR A 269 11.98 -2.63 2.45
CA TYR A 269 13.10 -3.22 3.18
C TYR A 269 13.31 -2.51 4.51
N TYR A 270 13.68 -3.25 5.56
CA TYR A 270 13.98 -2.69 6.88
C TYR A 270 14.99 -3.48 7.74
N SER A 271 15.34 -2.93 8.91
CA SER A 271 16.27 -3.51 9.90
C SER A 271 17.74 -3.50 9.47
N ASN A 272 18.17 -2.41 8.85
CA ASN A 272 19.58 -2.12 8.58
C ASN A 272 20.08 -1.02 9.54
N PRO A 273 20.71 -1.36 10.67
CA PRO A 273 21.13 -0.38 11.68
C PRO A 273 22.31 0.50 11.23
N GLN A 274 22.95 0.19 10.11
CA GLN A 274 24.08 0.97 9.58
C GLN A 274 23.62 2.15 8.71
N THR A 275 22.36 2.16 8.28
CA THR A 275 21.86 3.20 7.40
C THR A 275 21.23 4.37 8.16
N LEU A 276 21.34 5.56 7.56
CA LEU A 276 20.76 6.81 8.03
C LEU A 276 20.06 7.49 6.85
N GLU A 277 19.07 6.82 6.29
CA GLU A 277 18.30 7.38 5.17
C GLU A 277 17.64 8.70 5.58
N ILE A 278 17.62 9.62 4.63
CA ILE A 278 16.90 10.88 4.69
C ILE A 278 15.90 10.90 3.55
N ASP A 279 14.86 11.71 3.70
CA ASP A 279 13.83 11.80 2.67
C ASP A 279 14.38 12.45 1.40
N ASP A 280 14.06 11.82 0.27
CA ASP A 280 14.43 12.24 -1.06
C ASP A 280 13.52 13.40 -1.49
N LYS A 281 14.07 14.61 -1.62
CA LYS A 281 13.32 15.77 -2.12
C LYS A 281 12.79 15.58 -3.55
N ASP A 282 13.42 14.70 -4.33
CA ASP A 282 13.02 14.30 -5.69
C ASP A 282 12.00 13.13 -5.73
N THR A 283 11.39 12.79 -4.59
CA THR A 283 10.17 11.93 -4.53
C THR A 283 9.05 12.55 -5.37
N TRP A 284 8.97 13.87 -5.35
CA TRP A 284 8.16 14.67 -6.26
C TRP A 284 8.94 14.90 -7.55
N ASP A 285 8.29 14.77 -8.71
CA ASP A 285 8.92 15.13 -9.98
C ASP A 285 9.23 16.63 -10.08
N GLU A 286 10.02 17.02 -11.09
CA GLU A 286 10.44 18.42 -11.29
C GLU A 286 9.29 19.38 -11.58
N ASN A 287 8.12 18.85 -11.94
CA ASN A 287 6.95 19.66 -12.24
C ASN A 287 6.17 20.03 -10.97
N PHE A 288 6.44 19.40 -9.82
CA PHE A 288 5.96 19.89 -8.53
C PHE A 288 6.77 21.10 -8.08
N LEU A 289 6.14 22.27 -8.13
CA LEU A 289 6.75 23.51 -7.66
C LEU A 289 6.76 23.61 -6.13
N MET A 290 5.76 23.02 -5.47
CA MET A 290 5.65 23.01 -4.00
C MET A 290 4.78 21.85 -3.53
N VAL A 291 5.18 21.22 -2.43
CA VAL A 291 4.36 20.25 -1.69
C VAL A 291 4.44 20.53 -0.21
N GLN A 292 3.31 20.89 0.38
CA GLN A 292 3.15 21.19 1.80
C GLN A 292 2.24 20.13 2.42
N HIS A 293 2.82 19.24 3.23
CA HIS A 293 2.06 18.24 4.01
C HIS A 293 1.29 18.90 5.15
N LEU A 294 1.76 20.05 5.67
CA LEU A 294 1.16 20.74 6.82
C LEU A 294 1.07 19.85 8.07
N ASN A 295 2.07 18.99 8.27
CA ASN A 295 2.11 18.00 9.35
C ASN A 295 2.97 18.43 10.56
N GLU A 296 3.59 19.61 10.49
CA GLU A 296 4.37 20.15 11.60
C GLU A 296 3.47 20.46 12.80
N THR A 297 4.01 20.31 14.01
CA THR A 297 3.29 20.62 15.25
C THR A 297 3.53 22.04 15.75
N SER A 298 4.49 22.75 15.15
CA SER A 298 4.87 24.13 15.49
C SER A 298 5.91 24.64 14.50
N GLY A 299 5.93 25.96 14.25
CA GLY A 299 7.01 26.61 13.48
C GLY A 299 6.66 26.78 12.01
N GLU A 300 7.68 26.91 11.15
CA GLU A 300 7.46 27.03 9.69
C GLU A 300 6.89 25.72 9.13
N SER A 301 6.00 25.85 8.13
CA SER A 301 5.56 24.71 7.32
C SER A 301 6.60 24.41 6.25
N LEU A 302 6.94 23.15 6.05
CA LEU A 302 8.09 22.76 5.22
C LEU A 302 7.65 22.28 3.84
N ASP A 303 8.33 22.79 2.81
CA ASP A 303 8.17 22.28 1.45
C ASP A 303 8.97 20.99 1.25
N SER A 304 8.27 19.94 0.82
CA SER A 304 8.83 18.62 0.52
C SER A 304 9.60 18.55 -0.80
N THR A 305 9.50 19.58 -1.66
CA THR A 305 10.26 19.65 -2.92
C THR A 305 11.66 20.26 -2.70
N PRO A 306 12.55 20.20 -3.71
CA PRO A 306 13.84 20.89 -3.67
C PRO A 306 13.73 22.42 -3.69
N ASN A 307 12.55 23.00 -3.96
CA ASN A 307 12.37 24.45 -4.11
C ASN A 307 12.33 25.21 -2.79
N LEU A 308 12.06 24.51 -1.67
CA LEU A 308 12.10 25.06 -0.31
C LEU A 308 11.19 26.29 -0.11
N ILE A 309 10.00 26.27 -0.73
CA ILE A 309 8.97 27.31 -0.55
C ILE A 309 8.26 27.06 0.79
N ASN A 310 9.00 27.26 1.88
CA ASN A 310 8.50 27.10 3.25
C ASN A 310 7.51 28.21 3.61
N GLY A 311 6.54 27.87 4.45
CA GLY A 311 5.49 28.77 4.90
C GLY A 311 5.67 29.26 6.32
N LYS A 312 5.23 30.49 6.61
CA LYS A 312 5.17 31.06 7.95
C LYS A 312 3.72 31.15 8.42
N PRO A 313 3.29 30.30 9.38
CA PRO A 313 1.98 30.44 10.02
C PRO A 313 1.79 31.82 10.69
N GLN A 314 0.55 32.31 10.66
CA GLN A 314 0.10 33.60 11.20
C GLN A 314 -1.30 33.45 11.82
N GLY A 315 -1.74 34.39 12.66
CA GLY A 315 -3.09 34.37 13.26
C GLY A 315 -3.27 33.52 14.52
N ASN A 316 -2.22 32.84 14.99
CA ASN A 316 -2.28 31.72 15.95
C ASN A 316 -2.87 30.43 15.34
N LEU A 317 -2.63 30.24 14.04
CA LEU A 317 -2.95 29.02 13.31
C LEU A 317 -2.66 27.74 14.10
N GLU A 318 -3.65 26.86 14.16
CA GLU A 318 -3.54 25.58 14.86
C GLU A 318 -2.74 24.58 14.01
N GLN A 319 -1.59 24.12 14.52
CA GLN A 319 -0.71 23.16 13.82
C GLN A 319 -0.78 21.77 14.47
N GLY A 320 -0.57 20.72 13.66
CA GLY A 320 -0.34 19.36 14.16
C GLY A 320 -1.60 18.61 14.64
N ILE A 321 -2.77 19.01 14.18
CA ILE A 321 -4.05 18.33 14.46
C ILE A 321 -4.26 17.16 13.49
N PRO A 322 -5.00 16.09 13.86
CA PRO A 322 -5.26 14.96 12.97
C PRO A 322 -5.82 15.39 11.61
N GLY A 323 -5.12 15.00 10.54
CA GLY A 323 -5.39 15.41 9.17
C GLY A 323 -6.15 14.38 8.35
N LYS A 324 -6.20 14.64 7.04
CA LYS A 324 -6.60 13.65 6.05
C LYS A 324 -5.52 12.58 5.91
N ILE A 325 -4.25 13.00 5.92
CA ILE A 325 -3.05 12.16 5.95
C ILE A 325 -2.22 12.66 7.13
N ASP A 326 -1.88 11.77 8.08
CA ASP A 326 -1.27 12.10 9.37
C ASP A 326 -1.89 13.32 10.10
N LYS A 327 -1.35 14.52 9.86
CA LYS A 327 -1.71 15.79 10.49
C LYS A 327 -1.97 16.87 9.46
N CYS A 328 -2.67 17.92 9.87
CA CYS A 328 -2.97 19.07 9.05
C CYS A 328 -2.95 20.37 9.89
N TYR A 329 -3.27 21.49 9.25
CA TYR A 329 -3.46 22.79 9.92
C TYR A 329 -4.94 23.17 10.02
N GLY A 330 -5.30 23.81 11.14
CA GLY A 330 -6.64 24.29 11.47
C GLY A 330 -6.71 25.81 11.44
N PHE A 331 -7.71 26.31 10.71
CA PHE A 331 -7.96 27.74 10.49
C PHE A 331 -9.29 28.13 11.12
N ASP A 332 -9.31 29.20 11.91
CA ASP A 332 -10.46 29.61 12.72
C ASP A 332 -11.46 30.55 12.00
N GLY A 333 -11.11 31.04 10.82
CA GLY A 333 -11.92 31.97 10.02
C GLY A 333 -11.78 33.45 10.36
N ILE A 334 -10.84 33.83 11.21
CA ILE A 334 -10.62 35.20 11.66
C ILE A 334 -9.42 35.81 10.92
N ASP A 335 -8.21 35.37 11.24
CA ASP A 335 -6.96 35.95 10.72
C ASP A 335 -5.85 34.91 10.48
N ASP A 336 -6.17 33.62 10.56
CA ASP A 336 -5.26 32.51 10.30
C ASP A 336 -4.87 32.40 8.81
N PHE A 337 -3.57 32.19 8.56
CA PHE A 337 -3.01 31.85 7.25
C PHE A 337 -1.56 31.34 7.34
N VAL A 338 -1.07 30.75 6.26
CA VAL A 338 0.35 30.47 6.04
C VAL A 338 0.86 31.41 4.95
N ASN A 339 1.90 32.20 5.26
CA ASN A 339 2.56 33.08 4.29
C ASN A 339 3.71 32.33 3.60
N LEU A 340 3.59 32.12 2.28
CA LEU A 340 4.60 31.45 1.44
C LEU A 340 5.58 32.42 0.77
N GLY A 341 5.52 33.72 1.11
CA GLY A 341 6.35 34.74 0.49
C GLY A 341 5.91 35.06 -0.95
N ASN A 342 6.86 35.45 -1.80
CA ASN A 342 6.63 35.84 -3.19
C ASN A 342 7.46 34.94 -4.12
N PRO A 343 7.10 33.65 -4.28
CA PRO A 343 7.89 32.71 -5.07
C PRO A 343 7.77 33.03 -6.57
N ASP A 344 8.90 33.31 -7.22
CA ASP A 344 8.93 33.56 -8.67
C ASP A 344 8.50 32.35 -9.49
N LEU A 345 8.71 31.14 -8.98
CA LEU A 345 8.31 29.88 -9.62
C LEU A 345 6.79 29.76 -9.88
N PHE A 346 5.95 30.47 -9.13
CA PHE A 346 4.49 30.43 -9.31
C PHE A 346 3.98 31.44 -10.34
N SER A 347 4.87 32.11 -11.08
CA SER A 347 4.57 33.11 -12.11
C SER A 347 5.35 32.81 -13.39
N GLU A 348 4.87 33.37 -14.51
CA GLU A 348 5.42 33.14 -15.85
C GLU A 348 5.35 31.66 -16.28
N ILE A 349 4.31 30.96 -15.82
CA ILE A 349 4.06 29.54 -16.13
C ILE A 349 3.00 29.39 -17.22
N GLU A 350 3.16 28.39 -18.07
CA GLU A 350 2.25 28.07 -19.18
C GLU A 350 1.04 27.24 -18.72
N ASN A 351 1.27 26.36 -17.74
CA ASN A 351 0.28 25.44 -17.22
C ASN A 351 0.33 25.44 -15.68
N LEU A 352 -0.77 25.03 -15.07
CA LEU A 352 -0.89 24.98 -13.61
C LEU A 352 -1.81 23.85 -13.21
N THR A 353 -1.39 23.05 -12.24
CA THR A 353 -2.28 22.18 -11.46
C THR A 353 -2.11 22.51 -9.98
N ILE A 354 -3.21 22.79 -9.29
CA ILE A 354 -3.25 22.96 -7.83
C ILE A 354 -4.16 21.88 -7.25
N GLU A 355 -3.68 21.11 -6.28
CA GLU A 355 -4.49 20.14 -5.53
C GLU A 355 -4.31 20.29 -4.03
N PHE A 356 -5.37 20.01 -3.26
CA PHE A 356 -5.36 20.02 -1.79
C PHE A 356 -6.62 19.36 -1.21
N TRP A 357 -6.55 18.99 0.06
CA TRP A 357 -7.70 18.58 0.85
C TRP A 357 -8.22 19.74 1.72
N ILE A 358 -9.54 19.87 1.83
CA ILE A 358 -10.18 20.75 2.81
C ILE A 358 -11.25 20.04 3.62
N LEU A 359 -11.43 20.46 4.86
CA LEU A 359 -12.59 20.15 5.71
C LEU A 359 -13.22 21.46 6.20
N PRO A 360 -14.21 22.02 5.50
CA PRO A 360 -14.86 23.26 5.92
C PRO A 360 -15.75 23.03 7.15
N LYS A 361 -15.62 23.86 8.19
CA LYS A 361 -16.39 23.76 9.45
C LYS A 361 -17.67 24.60 9.46
N GLN A 362 -17.72 25.69 8.68
CA GLN A 362 -18.94 26.47 8.43
C GLN A 362 -18.81 27.27 7.13
N ALA A 363 -19.74 27.12 6.20
CA ALA A 363 -19.70 27.88 4.93
C ALA A 363 -20.37 29.25 5.12
N GLN A 364 -19.56 30.30 5.35
CA GLN A 364 -19.99 31.71 5.32
C GLN A 364 -19.52 32.37 4.01
N GLU A 365 -19.65 33.71 3.87
CA GLU A 365 -19.22 34.50 2.70
C GLU A 365 -17.83 34.07 2.17
N ASP A 366 -17.53 34.39 0.90
CA ASP A 366 -16.29 34.02 0.20
C ASP A 366 -15.03 34.10 1.09
N ARG A 367 -14.43 32.95 1.38
CA ARG A 367 -13.17 32.80 2.14
C ARG A 367 -12.04 32.30 1.25
N GLY A 368 -10.82 32.76 1.47
CA GLY A 368 -9.67 32.29 0.70
C GLY A 368 -9.16 30.95 1.18
N ILE A 369 -8.87 30.04 0.24
CA ILE A 369 -8.24 28.75 0.53
C ILE A 369 -6.76 28.80 0.17
N LEU A 370 -6.44 29.26 -1.04
CA LEU A 370 -5.07 29.28 -1.56
C LEU A 370 -5.02 30.33 -2.66
N GLY A 371 -4.13 31.31 -2.56
CA GLY A 371 -4.07 32.37 -3.57
C GLY A 371 -2.90 33.30 -3.41
N TRP A 372 -2.63 34.02 -4.47
CA TRP A 372 -1.88 35.27 -4.38
C TRP A 372 -2.75 36.36 -3.75
N GLU A 373 -2.14 37.20 -2.94
CA GLU A 373 -2.78 38.37 -2.36
C GLU A 373 -3.30 39.31 -3.47
N GLY A 374 -4.59 39.63 -3.43
CA GLY A 374 -5.23 40.56 -4.35
C GLY A 374 -5.62 39.95 -5.70
N THR A 375 -6.90 40.08 -6.06
CA THR A 375 -7.51 39.42 -7.23
C THR A 375 -7.05 39.95 -8.59
N GLU A 376 -6.56 41.17 -8.69
CA GLU A 376 -6.13 41.76 -9.98
C GLU A 376 -4.63 41.63 -10.23
N TYR A 377 -3.86 41.44 -9.16
CA TYR A 377 -2.39 41.51 -9.20
C TYR A 377 -1.71 40.15 -9.02
N GLY A 378 -2.41 39.21 -8.40
CA GLY A 378 -1.98 37.83 -8.26
C GLY A 378 -2.08 37.02 -9.55
N VAL A 379 -1.46 35.84 -9.54
CA VAL A 379 -1.51 34.90 -10.67
C VAL A 379 -2.79 34.08 -10.65
N TRP A 380 -3.16 33.58 -9.48
CA TRP A 380 -4.35 32.76 -9.26
C TRP A 380 -4.87 32.94 -7.84
N GLN A 381 -6.17 32.69 -7.65
CA GLN A 381 -6.85 32.75 -6.36
C GLN A 381 -7.94 31.69 -6.32
N ILE A 382 -8.00 30.96 -5.22
CA ILE A 382 -9.07 30.02 -4.92
C ILE A 382 -9.81 30.48 -3.67
N THR A 383 -11.13 30.65 -3.79
CA THR A 383 -12.00 31.02 -2.67
C THR A 383 -13.20 30.09 -2.59
N ILE A 384 -13.66 29.79 -1.38
CA ILE A 384 -14.87 29.02 -1.12
C ILE A 384 -15.97 29.92 -0.58
N GLY A 385 -17.13 29.88 -1.23
CA GLY A 385 -18.37 30.46 -0.77
C GLY A 385 -19.29 29.41 -0.15
N LYS A 386 -20.56 29.76 0.01
CA LYS A 386 -21.55 28.89 0.67
C LYS A 386 -21.86 27.62 -0.12
N GLN A 387 -21.86 27.69 -1.45
CA GLN A 387 -22.31 26.59 -2.32
C GLN A 387 -21.33 26.30 -3.46
N ASP A 388 -20.26 27.07 -3.53
CA ASP A 388 -19.42 27.16 -4.69
C ASP A 388 -17.97 27.46 -4.31
N ILE A 389 -17.08 27.00 -5.17
CA ILE A 389 -15.66 27.33 -5.14
C ILE A 389 -15.31 28.08 -6.41
N LEU A 390 -14.63 29.20 -6.25
CA LEU A 390 -14.13 30.02 -7.33
C LEU A 390 -12.65 29.71 -7.54
N PHE A 391 -12.30 29.36 -8.76
CA PHE A 391 -10.92 29.38 -9.24
C PHE A 391 -10.76 30.54 -10.21
N GLN A 392 -9.87 31.45 -9.87
CA GLN A 392 -9.55 32.63 -10.67
C GLN A 392 -8.09 32.55 -11.12
N VAL A 393 -7.82 32.94 -12.35
CA VAL A 393 -6.46 33.12 -12.88
C VAL A 393 -6.31 34.46 -13.60
N ASN A 394 -5.07 34.96 -13.69
CA ASN A 394 -4.69 36.09 -14.52
C ASN A 394 -3.83 35.62 -15.69
N VAL A 395 -4.38 35.71 -16.90
CA VAL A 395 -3.72 35.30 -18.15
C VAL A 395 -3.56 36.52 -19.05
N SER A 396 -2.32 36.86 -19.37
CA SER A 396 -1.99 38.01 -20.24
C SER A 396 -2.66 39.32 -19.81
N GLY A 397 -2.76 39.56 -18.49
CA GLY A 397 -3.38 40.76 -17.91
C GLY A 397 -4.91 40.74 -17.83
N ASN A 398 -5.56 39.62 -18.22
CA ASN A 398 -7.01 39.44 -18.12
C ASN A 398 -7.36 38.46 -17.00
N VAL A 399 -8.40 38.79 -16.25
CA VAL A 399 -8.89 37.95 -15.16
C VAL A 399 -9.95 36.97 -15.69
N TYR A 400 -9.70 35.67 -15.51
CA TYR A 400 -10.64 34.61 -15.82
C TYR A 400 -11.11 33.90 -14.55
N LYS A 401 -12.37 33.48 -14.54
CA LYS A 401 -13.04 32.87 -13.39
C LYS A 401 -13.78 31.60 -13.79
N LEU A 402 -13.61 30.54 -13.01
CA LEU A 402 -14.36 29.29 -13.05
C LEU A 402 -15.05 29.09 -11.70
N VAL A 403 -16.38 29.03 -11.70
CA VAL A 403 -17.18 28.76 -10.50
C VAL A 403 -17.66 27.31 -10.56
N THR A 404 -17.39 26.55 -9.50
CA THR A 404 -17.73 25.13 -9.40
C THR A 404 -18.64 24.92 -8.21
N ARG A 405 -19.75 24.21 -8.41
CA ARG A 405 -20.66 23.88 -7.31
C ARG A 405 -20.02 22.88 -6.35
N MET A 406 -20.04 23.19 -5.07
CA MET A 406 -19.60 22.32 -3.99
C MET A 406 -20.80 21.62 -3.33
N PRO A 407 -20.70 20.33 -2.97
CA PRO A 407 -21.67 19.68 -2.11
C PRO A 407 -21.75 20.45 -0.79
N SER A 408 -22.97 20.64 -0.28
CA SER A 408 -23.22 21.38 0.97
C SER A 408 -22.87 20.59 2.23
N GLU A 409 -21.97 19.61 2.14
CA GLU A 409 -21.64 18.72 3.25
C GLU A 409 -20.48 19.30 4.07
N GLU A 410 -20.83 20.18 5.00
CA GLU A 410 -19.90 20.66 6.03
C GLU A 410 -19.29 19.50 6.82
N ASN A 411 -18.09 19.70 7.33
CA ASN A 411 -17.35 18.74 8.16
C ASN A 411 -17.01 17.43 7.43
N LYS A 412 -16.84 17.48 6.11
CA LYS A 412 -16.29 16.36 5.32
C LYS A 412 -15.05 16.80 4.56
N TRP A 413 -14.08 15.89 4.50
CA TRP A 413 -12.91 16.03 3.65
C TRP A 413 -13.30 16.02 2.18
N ASN A 414 -12.87 17.04 1.44
CA ASN A 414 -13.04 17.16 0.00
C ASN A 414 -11.67 17.39 -0.62
N HIS A 415 -11.35 16.61 -1.66
CA HIS A 415 -10.16 16.81 -2.48
C HIS A 415 -10.53 17.69 -3.66
N LEU A 416 -9.83 18.80 -3.81
CA LEU A 416 -10.07 19.76 -4.87
C LEU A 416 -8.85 19.85 -5.75
N THR A 417 -9.08 19.86 -7.06
CA THR A 417 -8.02 20.07 -8.04
C THR A 417 -8.47 21.10 -9.06
N PHE A 418 -7.60 22.06 -9.35
CA PHE A 418 -7.82 23.08 -10.36
C PHE A 418 -6.69 23.05 -11.37
N VAL A 419 -7.05 23.10 -12.65
CA VAL A 419 -6.10 23.02 -13.76
C VAL A 419 -6.29 24.23 -14.67
N TYR A 420 -5.18 24.83 -15.07
CA TYR A 420 -5.07 25.65 -16.26
C TYR A 420 -4.14 24.92 -17.25
N ASP A 421 -4.67 24.58 -18.43
CA ASP A 421 -3.96 23.78 -19.44
C ASP A 421 -3.43 24.61 -20.62
N GLY A 422 -3.35 25.93 -20.44
CA GLY A 422 -2.93 26.87 -21.47
C GLY A 422 -4.09 27.47 -22.26
N GLU A 423 -5.28 26.88 -22.22
CA GLU A 423 -6.47 27.39 -22.93
C GLU A 423 -7.80 27.21 -22.16
N ASN A 424 -7.84 26.36 -21.15
CA ASN A 424 -9.02 26.04 -20.35
C ASN A 424 -8.74 26.18 -18.85
N LEU A 425 -9.78 26.55 -18.10
CA LEU A 425 -9.86 26.30 -16.66
C LEU A 425 -10.68 25.05 -16.41
N ILE A 426 -10.17 24.14 -15.59
CA ILE A 426 -10.83 22.89 -15.24
C ILE A 426 -10.86 22.74 -13.72
N SER A 427 -11.98 22.25 -13.20
CA SER A 427 -12.11 21.91 -11.78
C SER A 427 -12.48 20.44 -11.60
N TYR A 428 -11.95 19.86 -10.54
CA TYR A 428 -12.23 18.51 -10.10
C TYR A 428 -12.58 18.53 -8.62
N LEU A 429 -13.52 17.67 -8.26
CA LEU A 429 -13.90 17.41 -6.88
C LEU A 429 -13.89 15.91 -6.66
N ASN A 430 -13.11 15.46 -5.68
CA ASN A 430 -12.97 14.05 -5.31
C ASN A 430 -12.62 13.18 -6.52
N GLY A 431 -11.64 13.62 -7.32
CA GLY A 431 -11.16 12.91 -8.52
C GLY A 431 -12.03 13.08 -9.76
N GLU A 432 -13.24 13.62 -9.66
CA GLU A 432 -14.15 13.78 -10.80
C GLU A 432 -14.16 15.20 -11.36
N ARG A 433 -14.01 15.35 -12.68
CA ARG A 433 -14.15 16.64 -13.36
C ARG A 433 -15.55 17.21 -13.17
N LYS A 434 -15.66 18.46 -12.71
CA LYS A 434 -16.94 19.14 -12.46
C LYS A 434 -17.25 20.22 -13.48
N ALA A 435 -16.25 20.98 -13.91
CA ALA A 435 -16.44 22.03 -14.89
C ALA A 435 -15.21 22.21 -15.76
N ILE A 436 -15.44 22.72 -16.98
CA ILE A 436 -14.43 23.21 -17.90
C ILE A 436 -14.91 24.54 -18.47
N LYS A 437 -13.98 25.47 -18.68
CA LYS A 437 -14.25 26.76 -19.31
C LYS A 437 -13.07 27.18 -20.17
N ASP A 438 -13.35 27.34 -21.46
CA ASP A 438 -12.42 27.89 -22.42
C ASP A 438 -12.12 29.37 -22.09
N ILE A 439 -10.85 29.75 -22.16
CA ILE A 439 -10.34 31.09 -21.93
C ILE A 439 -9.29 31.45 -22.99
N ALA A 440 -8.81 32.69 -23.00
CA ALA A 440 -7.71 33.03 -23.91
C ALA A 440 -6.41 32.36 -23.48
N THR A 441 -5.56 32.04 -24.45
CA THR A 441 -4.23 31.47 -24.22
C THR A 441 -3.25 32.50 -23.69
N GLY A 442 -2.33 32.07 -22.83
CA GLY A 442 -1.18 32.88 -22.43
C GLY A 442 -0.51 32.43 -21.14
N LEU A 443 0.51 33.18 -20.73
CA LEU A 443 1.20 32.91 -19.47
C LEU A 443 0.36 33.40 -18.28
N LEU A 444 0.39 32.61 -17.23
CA LEU A 444 -0.01 33.00 -15.89
C LEU A 444 1.05 33.94 -15.30
N LYS A 445 0.71 35.21 -15.07
CA LYS A 445 1.70 36.22 -14.67
C LYS A 445 1.18 37.15 -13.56
N LYS A 446 2.03 37.43 -12.57
CA LYS A 446 1.75 38.43 -11.53
C LYS A 446 1.91 39.85 -12.06
N GLY A 447 1.02 40.75 -11.65
CA GLY A 447 1.05 42.16 -12.04
C GLY A 447 2.01 43.02 -11.21
N ARG A 448 2.32 42.60 -9.98
CA ARG A 448 3.29 43.25 -9.07
C ARG A 448 3.82 42.25 -8.04
N GLU A 449 4.72 42.67 -7.17
CA GLU A 449 5.11 41.88 -6.00
C GLU A 449 3.96 41.77 -5.00
N VAL A 450 3.54 40.54 -4.73
CA VAL A 450 2.46 40.16 -3.82
C VAL A 450 2.82 38.82 -3.17
N PHE A 451 2.20 38.48 -2.05
CA PHE A 451 2.46 37.24 -1.34
C PHE A 451 1.52 36.12 -1.77
N VAL A 452 1.94 34.87 -1.62
CA VAL A 452 1.10 33.68 -1.77
C VAL A 452 0.73 33.18 -0.38
N GLU A 453 -0.54 32.86 -0.19
CA GLU A 453 -1.10 32.53 1.11
C GLU A 453 -1.95 31.25 1.05
N ILE A 454 -1.82 30.41 2.07
CA ILE A 454 -2.74 29.30 2.34
C ILE A 454 -3.70 29.74 3.46
N GLY A 455 -5.00 29.56 3.25
CA GLY A 455 -6.05 29.79 4.22
C GLY A 455 -6.58 31.21 4.32
N ARG A 456 -6.16 32.12 3.43
CA ARG A 456 -6.67 33.50 3.42
C ARG A 456 -6.81 34.09 2.03
N TYR A 457 -7.78 35.00 1.93
CA TYR A 457 -7.91 35.95 0.84
C TYR A 457 -7.98 37.35 1.44
N ASN A 458 -7.03 38.22 1.07
CA ASN A 458 -7.08 39.63 1.41
C ASN A 458 -7.76 40.42 0.30
N LYS A 459 -8.73 41.26 0.68
CA LYS A 459 -9.33 42.24 -0.23
C LYS A 459 -9.03 43.65 0.24
N GLU A 460 -8.27 44.38 -0.57
CA GLU A 460 -8.16 45.83 -0.43
C GLU A 460 -9.56 46.46 -0.61
N THR A 461 -10.03 47.20 0.39
CA THR A 461 -11.30 47.93 0.31
C THR A 461 -11.06 49.40 0.69
N TRP A 462 -11.51 50.31 -0.16
CA TRP A 462 -11.48 51.74 0.12
C TRP A 462 -12.79 52.15 0.80
N ILE A 463 -12.70 52.75 1.99
CA ILE A 463 -13.84 53.43 2.62
C ILE A 463 -13.52 54.92 2.79
N SER A 464 -14.53 55.74 3.09
CA SER A 464 -14.37 57.21 3.22
C SER A 464 -13.35 57.69 4.27
N GLY A 465 -12.79 56.78 5.09
CA GLY A 465 -11.74 57.04 6.07
C GLY A 465 -10.34 56.53 5.70
N GLY A 466 -10.15 55.99 4.49
CA GLY A 466 -8.86 55.47 4.01
C GLY A 466 -8.91 54.00 3.57
N GLN A 467 -7.73 53.45 3.32
CA GLN A 467 -7.55 52.06 2.90
C GLN A 467 -7.79 51.13 4.08
N ILE A 468 -8.65 50.12 3.91
CA ILE A 468 -8.84 49.03 4.88
C ILE A 468 -8.55 47.71 4.18
N TYR A 469 -7.78 46.86 4.84
CA TYR A 469 -7.55 45.49 4.44
C TYR A 469 -8.55 44.59 5.17
N ARG A 470 -9.41 43.90 4.42
CA ARG A 470 -10.30 42.88 4.99
C ARG A 470 -9.68 41.51 4.76
N SER A 471 -9.47 40.80 5.86
CA SER A 471 -9.09 39.39 5.87
C SER A 471 -10.34 38.52 5.68
N TYR A 472 -10.31 37.62 4.72
CA TYR A 472 -11.30 36.58 4.52
C TYR A 472 -10.64 35.21 4.71
N SER A 473 -10.30 34.90 5.96
CA SER A 473 -9.66 33.63 6.33
C SER A 473 -10.64 32.45 6.25
N PHE A 474 -10.10 31.29 5.88
CA PHE A 474 -10.82 30.02 5.85
C PHE A 474 -11.18 29.57 7.26
N ASN A 475 -12.34 28.92 7.42
CA ASN A 475 -12.74 28.26 8.66
C ASN A 475 -12.87 26.75 8.42
N GLY A 476 -11.86 26.00 8.84
CA GLY A 476 -11.77 24.58 8.55
C GLY A 476 -10.37 24.03 8.67
N LEU A 477 -10.14 22.86 8.08
CA LEU A 477 -8.84 22.21 8.01
C LEU A 477 -8.34 22.19 6.56
N ILE A 478 -7.04 22.38 6.35
CA ILE A 478 -6.38 22.24 5.03
C ILE A 478 -5.22 21.27 5.18
N ASP A 479 -5.07 20.38 4.21
CA ASP A 479 -4.07 19.32 4.19
C ASP A 479 -3.55 19.06 2.76
N GLU A 480 -2.32 18.55 2.62
CA GLU A 480 -1.68 18.12 1.37
C GLU A 480 -1.74 19.15 0.22
N VAL A 481 -1.26 20.37 0.46
CA VAL A 481 -1.28 21.42 -0.57
C VAL A 481 -0.17 21.22 -1.58
N ARG A 482 -0.53 21.12 -2.87
CA ARG A 482 0.42 20.88 -3.96
C ARG A 482 0.18 21.81 -5.14
N ILE A 483 1.27 22.28 -5.72
CA ILE A 483 1.27 23.16 -6.89
C ILE A 483 2.23 22.58 -7.92
N SER A 484 1.76 22.35 -9.14
CA SER A 484 2.56 21.89 -10.29
C SER A 484 2.47 22.84 -11.47
N ASN A 485 3.53 22.95 -12.27
CA ASN A 485 3.55 23.66 -13.56
C ASN A 485 3.22 22.76 -14.77
N GLU A 486 2.68 21.57 -14.52
CA GLU A 486 2.25 20.61 -15.54
C GLU A 486 0.74 20.40 -15.47
N VAL A 487 0.14 20.10 -16.62
CA VAL A 487 -1.25 19.65 -16.73
C VAL A 487 -1.36 18.20 -16.25
N ARG A 488 -1.80 18.00 -15.00
CA ARG A 488 -2.11 16.65 -14.53
C ARG A 488 -3.46 16.22 -15.12
N ASN A 489 -3.46 15.07 -15.80
CA ASN A 489 -4.64 14.58 -16.51
C ASN A 489 -5.67 13.96 -15.55
N GLN A 490 -6.84 13.58 -16.08
CA GLN A 490 -7.92 12.94 -15.33
C GLN A 490 -7.47 11.67 -14.58
N ALA A 491 -6.62 10.83 -15.19
CA ALA A 491 -6.13 9.60 -14.56
C ALA A 491 -5.23 9.89 -13.36
N TRP A 492 -4.31 10.87 -13.48
CA TRP A 492 -3.48 11.34 -12.37
C TRP A 492 -4.34 11.87 -11.23
N ILE A 493 -5.27 12.78 -11.53
CA ILE A 493 -6.11 13.44 -10.52
C ILE A 493 -7.01 12.45 -9.78
N GLN A 494 -7.61 11.51 -10.52
CA GLN A 494 -8.42 10.44 -9.93
C GLN A 494 -7.56 9.53 -9.04
N THR A 495 -6.39 9.10 -9.54
CA THR A 495 -5.47 8.24 -8.79
C THR A 495 -4.96 8.94 -7.52
N SER A 496 -4.57 10.22 -7.60
CA SER A 496 -4.22 11.05 -6.44
C SER A 496 -5.32 11.04 -5.38
N PHE A 497 -6.56 11.34 -5.77
CA PHE A 497 -7.68 11.35 -4.83
C PHE A 497 -7.92 9.98 -4.21
N GLU A 498 -8.06 8.94 -5.02
CA GLU A 498 -8.43 7.60 -4.54
C GLU A 498 -7.34 7.02 -3.63
N ASN A 499 -6.06 7.18 -4.01
CA ASN A 499 -4.92 6.73 -3.23
C ASN A 499 -4.82 7.46 -1.90
N GLN A 500 -4.96 8.78 -1.88
CA GLN A 500 -4.95 9.56 -0.63
C GLN A 500 -6.17 9.29 0.24
N ASN A 501 -7.33 9.05 -0.38
CA ASN A 501 -8.57 8.81 0.36
C ASN A 501 -8.59 7.45 1.08
N LYS A 502 -8.00 6.42 0.45
CA LYS A 502 -7.95 5.07 1.01
C LYS A 502 -6.69 4.31 0.53
N PRO A 503 -5.49 4.68 1.03
CA PRO A 503 -4.22 4.15 0.53
C PRO A 503 -4.09 2.64 0.65
N SER A 504 -4.61 2.04 1.74
CA SER A 504 -4.61 0.59 1.93
C SER A 504 -5.42 -0.20 0.89
N SER A 505 -6.29 0.45 0.13
CA SER A 505 -7.05 -0.21 -0.94
C SER A 505 -6.28 -0.35 -2.26
N PHE A 506 -5.13 0.31 -2.38
CA PHE A 506 -4.27 0.27 -3.57
C PHE A 506 -3.26 -0.87 -3.52
N ILE A 507 -3.05 -1.48 -2.35
CA ILE A 507 -1.94 -2.39 -2.15
C ILE A 507 -2.37 -3.70 -1.50
N LYS A 508 -1.62 -4.75 -1.80
CA LYS A 508 -1.56 -6.00 -1.02
C LYS A 508 -0.14 -6.15 -0.53
N ILE A 509 0.03 -6.43 0.76
CA ILE A 509 1.34 -6.69 1.36
C ILE A 509 1.50 -8.19 1.62
N ALA A 510 2.64 -8.74 1.20
CA ALA A 510 3.01 -10.13 1.45
C ALA A 510 3.55 -10.32 2.88
N GLN A 511 3.80 -11.57 3.25
CA GLN A 511 4.47 -11.90 4.52
C GLN A 511 5.92 -11.40 4.52
N GLN A 512 6.47 -11.17 5.71
CA GLN A 512 7.88 -10.83 5.90
C GLN A 512 8.79 -11.96 5.41
N GLU A 513 9.77 -11.58 4.61
CA GLU A 513 10.89 -12.41 4.19
C GLU A 513 12.13 -12.00 5.00
N LEU A 514 12.98 -12.98 5.31
CA LEU A 514 14.26 -12.80 5.99
C LEU A 514 15.38 -13.10 4.99
N TYR A 515 16.42 -12.25 4.98
CA TYR A 515 17.62 -12.43 4.15
C TYR A 515 18.38 -13.72 4.44
#